data_AF-A0A7X8WJS7-F1
#
_entry.id   AF-A0A7X8WJS7-F1
#
_cell.length_a   1.000
_cell.length_b   1.000
_cell.length_c   1.000
_cell.angle_alpha   90.00
_cell.angle_beta   90.00
_cell.angle_gamma   90.00
#
_symmetry.space_group_name_H-M   'P 1'
#
loop_
_entity.id
_entity.type
_entity.pdbx_description
1 polymer ?
#
loop_
_entity_poly.entity_id
_entity_poly.type
_entity_poly.pdbx_seq_one_letter_code
_entity_poly.pdbx_strand_id
1 'polypeptide(L)' 'MFDYLKKHQLDQVEPMMNIISFMENKKFIIHIFPRKAYRPWLYATESETQFLVNPEALAVAGMFVIPLKENLIK' A
#
# COMPACT_ATOMS: atom_id res chain seq x y z
N MET A 1 -7.41 -1.05 17.51
CA MET A 1 -6.56 -0.85 16.30
C MET A 1 -6.62 0.60 15.84
N PHE A 2 -7.79 1.10 15.43
CA PHE A 2 -7.96 2.48 14.96
C PHE A 2 -7.41 3.53 15.93
N ASP A 3 -7.88 3.55 17.17
CA ASP A 3 -7.45 4.53 18.19
C ASP A 3 -5.95 4.44 18.49
N TYR A 4 -5.41 3.22 18.45
CA TYR A 4 -3.98 2.99 18.65
C TYR A 4 -3.18 3.66 17.52
N LEU A 5 -3.57 3.45 16.26
CA LEU A 5 -2.88 4.05 15.13
C LEU A 5 -3.08 5.57 15.09
N LYS A 6 -4.28 6.06 15.43
CA LYS A 6 -4.56 7.50 15.51
C LYS A 6 -3.63 8.21 16.51
N LYS A 7 -3.40 7.61 17.68
CA LYS A 7 -2.48 8.14 18.70
C LYS A 7 -1.02 8.24 18.22
N HIS A 8 -0.62 7.42 17.25
CA HIS A 8 0.75 7.38 16.71
C HIS A 8 0.88 8.08 15.35
N GLN A 9 -0.21 8.63 14.80
CA GLN A 9 -0.28 9.32 13.51
C GLN A 9 -1.08 10.62 13.68
N LEU A 10 -0.63 11.47 14.60
CA LEU A 10 -1.36 12.68 15.01
C LEU A 10 -1.59 13.66 13.85
N ASP A 11 -0.66 13.71 12.90
CA ASP A 11 -0.72 14.59 11.73
C ASP A 11 -1.66 14.10 10.62
N GLN A 12 -2.19 12.88 10.74
CA GLN A 12 -3.12 12.32 9.76
C GLN A 12 -4.56 12.49 10.22
N VAL A 13 -5.45 12.92 9.33
CA VAL A 13 -6.89 13.05 9.61
C VAL A 13 -7.46 11.68 10.02
N GLU A 14 -7.01 10.62 9.37
CA GLU A 14 -7.37 9.23 9.67
C GLU A 14 -6.12 8.33 9.71
N PRO A 15 -6.13 7.24 10.49
CA PRO A 15 -5.02 6.30 10.51
C PRO A 15 -4.79 5.64 9.15
N MET A 16 -3.55 5.70 8.65
CA MET A 16 -3.18 5.04 7.42
C MET A 16 -3.02 3.54 7.63
N MET A 17 -3.78 2.76 6.85
CA MET A 17 -3.65 1.31 6.78
C MET A 17 -4.05 0.81 5.40
N ASN A 18 -3.59 -0.38 5.05
CA ASN A 18 -4.11 -1.17 3.95
C ASN A 18 -5.01 -2.27 4.53
N ILE A 19 -6.16 -2.50 3.91
CA ILE A 19 -7.08 -3.58 4.28
C ILE A 19 -7.22 -4.50 3.07
N ILE A 20 -6.99 -5.79 3.28
CA ILE A 20 -7.11 -6.82 2.25
C ILE A 20 -8.08 -7.86 2.78
N SER A 21 -9.20 -8.03 2.10
CA SER A 21 -10.23 -8.98 2.49
C SER A 21 -10.49 -9.97 1.38
N PHE A 22 -10.57 -11.24 1.72
CA PHE A 22 -11.00 -12.30 0.80
C PHE A 22 -11.84 -13.34 1.55
N MET A 23 -12.55 -14.17 0.77
CA MET A 23 -13.33 -15.27 1.31
C MET A 23 -12.60 -16.58 1.05
N GLU A 24 -12.44 -17.39 2.09
CA GLU A 24 -11.90 -18.74 1.99
C GLU A 24 -12.75 -19.68 2.85
N ASN A 25 -13.18 -20.82 2.31
CA ASN A 25 -13.98 -21.82 3.03
C ASN A 25 -15.23 -21.23 3.74
N LYS A 26 -15.95 -20.32 3.07
CA LYS A 26 -17.11 -19.57 3.61
C LYS A 26 -16.78 -18.69 4.83
N LYS A 27 -15.50 -18.40 5.07
CA LYS A 27 -15.05 -17.46 6.11
C LYS A 27 -14.48 -16.22 5.43
N PHE A 28 -14.76 -15.05 6.01
CA PHE A 28 -14.08 -13.83 5.63
C PHE A 28 -12.75 -13.75 6.36
N ILE A 29 -11.67 -13.57 5.60
CA ILE A 29 -10.33 -13.32 6.11
C ILE A 29 -10.00 -11.87 5.79
N ILE A 30 -9.60 -11.11 6.80
CA ILE A 30 -9.27 -9.69 6.69
C ILE A 30 -7.87 -9.48 7.25
N HIS A 31 -6.94 -9.09 6.40
CA HIS A 31 -5.62 -8.63 6.79
C HIS A 31 -5.59 -7.11 6.85
N ILE A 32 -5.09 -6.58 7.97
CA ILE A 32 -4.95 -5.14 8.18
C ILE A 32 -3.47 -4.83 8.38
N PHE A 33 -2.92 -3.98 7.52
CA PHE A 33 -1.51 -3.57 7.55
C PHE A 33 -1.42 -2.08 7.89
N PRO A 34 -1.01 -1.70 9.11
CA PRO A 34 -0.73 -0.32 9.45
C PRO A 34 0.38 0.26 8.55
N ARG A 35 0.22 1.50 8.09
CA ARG A 35 1.22 2.19 7.27
C ARG A 35 1.79 3.40 7.99
N LYS A 36 3.11 3.60 7.88
CA LYS A 36 3.80 4.80 8.40
C LYS A 36 3.83 5.96 7.39
N ALA A 37 3.72 5.66 6.08
CA ALA A 37 3.75 6.65 5.01
C ALA A 37 2.66 6.37 3.96
N TYR A 38 2.18 7.43 3.30
CA TYR A 38 1.16 7.33 2.24
C TYR A 38 1.70 6.64 0.98
N ARG A 39 2.98 6.88 0.64
CA ARG A 39 3.71 6.20 -0.43
C ARG A 39 5.03 5.65 0.11
N PRO A 40 5.48 4.49 -0.36
CA PRO A 40 6.81 3.99 -0.05
C PRO A 40 7.89 4.93 -0.59
N TRP A 41 9.05 4.95 0.08
CA TRP A 41 10.17 5.84 -0.29
C TRP A 41 10.61 5.71 -1.75
N LEU A 42 10.30 4.56 -2.38
CA LEU A 42 10.82 4.18 -3.70
C LEU A 42 10.20 5.04 -4.82
N TYR A 43 9.08 5.70 -4.53
CA TYR A 43 8.51 6.72 -5.41
C TYR A 43 9.32 8.02 -5.46
N ALA A 44 10.13 8.29 -4.43
CA ALA A 44 10.88 9.54 -4.29
C ALA A 44 12.36 9.39 -4.67
N THR A 45 12.80 8.22 -5.14
CA THR A 45 14.19 7.99 -5.56
C THR A 45 14.37 8.42 -7.03
N GLU A 46 15.21 9.43 -7.27
CA GLU A 46 15.59 9.94 -8.61
C GLU A 46 16.61 9.01 -9.31
N SER A 47 16.35 7.71 -9.39
CA SER A 47 17.20 6.76 -10.12
C SER A 47 16.53 6.30 -11.40
N GLU A 48 17.33 5.98 -12.44
CA GLU A 48 16.89 5.35 -13.70
C GLU A 48 16.11 4.03 -13.50
N THR A 49 16.11 3.49 -12.27
CA THR A 49 15.32 2.37 -11.77
C THR A 49 14.04 2.82 -11.05
N GLN A 50 13.40 3.90 -11.49
CA GLN A 50 12.05 4.28 -11.04
C GLN A 50 11.06 3.20 -11.47
N PHE A 51 11.05 2.07 -10.76
CA PHE A 51 10.04 1.06 -10.91
C PHE A 51 8.72 1.71 -10.50
N LEU A 52 7.88 1.98 -11.49
CA LEU A 52 6.47 2.35 -11.39
C LEU A 52 5.62 1.22 -10.78
N VAL A 53 6.20 0.44 -9.86
CA VAL A 53 5.48 -0.53 -9.06
C VAL A 53 4.68 0.27 -8.05
N ASN A 54 3.36 0.16 -8.11
CA ASN A 54 2.50 0.77 -7.11
C ASN A 54 2.49 -0.08 -5.83
N PRO A 55 3.17 0.31 -4.75
CA PRO A 55 3.35 -0.53 -3.58
C PRO A 55 2.21 -0.31 -2.57
N GLU A 56 0.99 -0.26 -3.09
CA GLU A 56 -0.26 -0.23 -2.32
C GLU A 56 -0.52 -1.58 -1.63
N ALA A 57 -1.71 -1.75 -1.07
CA ALA A 57 -2.19 -2.98 -0.45
C ALA A 57 -1.84 -4.24 -1.26
N LEU A 58 -1.97 -4.18 -2.58
CA LEU A 58 -1.68 -5.29 -3.48
C LEU A 58 -0.22 -5.76 -3.41
N ALA A 59 0.75 -4.86 -3.33
CA ALA A 59 2.15 -5.24 -3.18
C ALA A 59 2.42 -5.91 -1.84
N VAL A 60 1.73 -5.47 -0.78
CA VAL A 60 1.79 -6.12 0.55
C VAL A 60 1.15 -7.51 0.52
N ALA A 61 0.18 -7.74 -0.37
CA ALA A 61 -0.37 -9.07 -0.66
C ALA A 61 0.50 -9.90 -1.63
N GLY A 62 1.71 -9.45 -1.97
CA GLY A 62 2.61 -10.17 -2.89
C GLY A 62 2.25 -10.01 -4.37
N MET A 63 1.36 -9.09 -4.72
CA MET A 63 0.95 -8.81 -6.10
C MET A 63 1.58 -7.51 -6.61
N PHE A 64 2.41 -7.62 -7.64
CA PHE A 64 3.02 -6.47 -8.30
C PHE A 64 2.15 -6.01 -9.47
N VAL A 65 1.71 -4.75 -9.42
CA VAL A 65 1.10 -4.08 -10.57
C VAL A 65 2.20 -3.28 -11.27
N ILE A 66 2.57 -3.72 -12.47
CA ILE A 66 3.60 -3.10 -13.30
C ILE A 66 2.90 -2.41 -14.48
N PRO A 67 3.23 -1.15 -14.83
CA PRO A 67 2.67 -0.53 -16.02
C PRO A 67 3.07 -1.30 -17.27
N LEU A 68 2.15 -1.40 -18.23
CA LEU A 68 2.47 -1.88 -19.57
C LEU A 68 3.50 -0.93 -20.20
N LYS A 69 4.50 -1.46 -20.91
CA LYS A 69 5.61 -0.71 -21.51
C LYS A 69 5.16 0.50 -22.37
N GLU A 70 3.97 0.42 -22.95
CA GLU A 70 3.35 1.44 -23.79
C GLU A 70 2.72 2.62 -23.00
N ASN A 71 2.43 2.41 -21.72
CA ASN A 71 1.90 3.42 -20.79
C ASN A 71 3.01 4.01 -19.88
N LEU A 72 4.28 3.71 -20.16
CA LEU A 72 5.40 4.46 -19.60
C LEU A 72 5.33 5.86 -20.22
N ILE A 73 5.02 6.86 -19.40
CA ILE A 73 4.92 8.26 -19.82
C ILE A 73 6.22 8.66 -20.55
N LYS A 74 6.08 9.25 -21.74
CA LYS A 74 7.14 9.98 -22.45
C LYS A 74 7.53 11.24 -21.70
#